data_AF-A0A6M3XNM0-F1
#
_entry.id   AF-A0A6M3XNM0-F1
#
_cell.length_a   1.000
_cell.length_b   1.000
_cell.length_c   1.000
_cell.angle_alpha   90.00
_cell.angle_beta   90.00
_cell.angle_gamma   90.00
#
_symmetry.space_group_name_H-M   'P 1'
#
loop_
_entity.id
_entity.type
_entity.pdbx_description
1 polymer ?
#
loop_
_entity_poly.entity_id
_entity_poly.type
_entity_poly.pdbx_seq_one_letter_code
_entity_poly.pdbx_strand_id
1 'polypeptide(L)'
;MTYPHGDEQDRAFSFDPNSVPPDDRGSHFDPIPSGWYPAIVDDSEIKRSQSGWQGLKLRFSISGHEYTGRKIYTQITVACPSSAEAESIGRRQLWDLTSAMNGGQPFRFHRTDELHGRPLCIKVGMEKLTAYHEEQGLDPRNDIKAFKPLPGPSMKQQPPAQAPPYVPGPPQQAPPQQQWNGQPGAPAQDMTGPPRQPEPPPIGDDDLPF
;
A
#
# COMPACT_ATOMS: atom_id res chain seq x y z
N MET A 1 -30.84 66.71 18.20
CA MET A 1 -29.82 65.63 18.24
C MET A 1 -29.66 65.08 16.83
N THR A 2 -28.57 65.44 16.16
CA THR A 2 -28.17 64.89 14.86
C THR A 2 -27.43 63.59 15.12
N TYR A 3 -27.91 62.49 14.53
CA TYR A 3 -27.16 61.23 14.50
C TYR A 3 -26.22 61.27 13.29
N PRO A 4 -24.90 61.11 13.45
CA PRO A 4 -23.99 61.04 12.32
C PRO A 4 -24.32 59.78 11.50
N HIS A 5 -24.50 59.97 10.20
CA HIS A 5 -24.59 58.92 9.19
C HIS A 5 -23.34 58.04 9.29
N GLY A 6 -23.47 56.86 9.88
CA GLY A 6 -22.49 55.81 9.75
C GLY A 6 -22.66 55.20 8.37
N ASP A 7 -21.60 55.30 7.56
CA ASP A 7 -21.34 54.49 6.39
C ASP A 7 -21.50 53.00 6.75
N GLU A 8 -22.73 52.48 6.62
CA GLU A 8 -22.99 51.05 6.65
C GLU A 8 -22.64 50.52 5.26
N GLN A 9 -21.34 50.28 5.06
CA GLN A 9 -20.88 49.42 3.98
C GLN A 9 -21.55 48.06 4.17
N ASP A 10 -22.69 47.88 3.53
CA ASP A 10 -23.18 46.59 3.07
C ASP A 10 -22.00 45.96 2.32
N ARG A 11 -21.24 45.10 3.01
CA ARG A 11 -20.11 44.38 2.44
C ARG A 11 -20.70 43.46 1.38
N ALA A 12 -20.83 43.99 0.17
CA ALA A 12 -21.25 43.27 -1.01
C ALA A 12 -20.45 41.96 -1.09
N PHE A 13 -21.12 40.85 -0.82
CA PHE A 13 -20.54 39.52 -0.96
C PHE A 13 -20.41 39.25 -2.46
N SER A 14 -19.25 39.58 -3.02
CA SER A 14 -18.94 39.31 -4.42
C SER A 14 -18.49 37.85 -4.55
N PHE A 15 -19.43 36.98 -4.92
CA PHE A 15 -19.16 35.60 -5.33
C PHE A 15 -18.99 35.56 -6.84
N ASP A 16 -17.78 35.25 -7.30
CA ASP A 16 -17.52 35.06 -8.73
C ASP A 16 -17.76 33.58 -9.11
N PRO A 17 -18.80 33.27 -9.91
CA PRO A 17 -19.10 31.89 -10.29
C PRO A 17 -18.01 31.28 -11.19
N ASN A 18 -17.11 32.09 -11.74
CA ASN A 18 -15.95 31.64 -12.50
C ASN A 18 -14.70 31.36 -11.64
N SER A 19 -14.76 31.59 -10.32
CA SER A 19 -13.71 31.20 -9.38
C SER A 19 -13.84 29.75 -8.88
N VAL A 20 -14.99 29.10 -9.10
CA VAL A 20 -15.18 27.69 -8.73
C VAL A 20 -14.33 26.82 -9.67
N PRO A 21 -13.44 25.93 -9.22
CA PRO A 21 -12.70 25.07 -10.14
C PRO A 21 -13.67 24.26 -11.02
N PRO A 22 -13.40 24.07 -12.32
CA PRO A 22 -14.31 23.36 -13.22
C PRO A 22 -14.64 21.92 -12.79
N ASP A 23 -13.76 21.28 -12.01
CA ASP A 23 -13.99 19.99 -11.35
C ASP A 23 -15.17 20.02 -10.35
N ASP A 24 -15.40 21.17 -9.72
CA ASP A 24 -16.44 21.39 -8.69
C ASP A 24 -17.77 21.87 -9.31
N ARG A 25 -17.74 22.40 -10.54
CA ARG A 25 -18.93 22.96 -11.24
C ARG A 25 -19.84 21.91 -11.88
N GLY A 26 -19.43 20.65 -11.90
CA GLY A 26 -20.15 19.62 -12.65
C GLY A 26 -19.47 18.26 -12.65
N SER A 27 -18.75 17.90 -11.57
CA SER A 27 -18.45 16.49 -11.33
C SER A 27 -19.77 15.76 -11.24
N HIS A 28 -20.20 15.21 -12.37
CA HIS A 28 -21.25 14.22 -12.46
C HIS A 28 -20.78 13.12 -11.51
N PHE A 29 -21.31 13.10 -10.28
CA PHE A 29 -21.05 12.10 -9.24
C PHE A 29 -21.69 10.76 -9.62
N ASP A 30 -21.72 10.48 -10.92
CA ASP A 30 -22.19 9.26 -11.50
C ASP A 30 -21.43 8.13 -10.80
N PRO A 31 -22.13 7.25 -10.09
CA PRO A 31 -21.46 6.24 -9.30
C PRO A 31 -20.75 5.28 -10.24
N ILE A 32 -19.45 5.08 -10.05
CA ILE A 32 -18.74 4.05 -10.81
C ILE A 32 -19.27 2.67 -10.40
N PRO A 33 -19.28 1.70 -11.34
CA PRO A 33 -19.72 0.35 -11.04
C PRO A 33 -18.91 -0.25 -9.88
N SER A 34 -19.52 -1.20 -9.18
CA SER A 34 -18.84 -1.84 -8.07
C SER A 34 -17.68 -2.71 -8.57
N GLY A 35 -16.48 -2.46 -8.09
CA GLY A 35 -15.27 -3.09 -8.62
C GLY A 35 -14.03 -2.75 -7.81
N TRP A 36 -12.91 -3.37 -8.16
CA TRP A 36 -11.61 -3.04 -7.59
C TRP A 36 -10.89 -2.04 -8.50
N TYR A 37 -10.59 -0.87 -7.97
CA TYR A 37 -9.94 0.20 -8.72
C TYR A 37 -8.61 0.58 -8.07
N PRO A 38 -7.53 0.76 -8.86
CA PRO A 38 -6.31 1.37 -8.35
C PRO A 38 -6.58 2.85 -8.07
N ALA A 39 -6.18 3.30 -6.88
CA ALA A 39 -6.39 4.66 -6.44
C ALA A 39 -5.20 5.15 -5.61
N ILE A 40 -5.06 6.47 -5.53
CA ILE A 40 -4.02 7.14 -4.76
C ILE A 40 -4.72 8.06 -3.77
N VAL A 41 -4.23 8.10 -2.52
CA VAL A 41 -4.71 9.07 -1.53
C VAL A 41 -4.28 10.47 -1.97
N ASP A 42 -5.26 11.31 -2.25
CA ASP A 42 -5.06 12.67 -2.72
C ASP A 42 -5.19 13.69 -1.58
N ASP A 43 -6.13 13.46 -0.67
CA ASP A 43 -6.36 14.32 0.49
C ASP A 43 -6.77 13.50 1.72
N SER A 44 -6.44 14.03 2.90
CA SER A 44 -6.79 13.41 4.17
C SER A 44 -7.03 14.47 5.23
N GLU A 45 -8.17 14.38 5.91
CA GLU A 45 -8.62 15.37 6.90
C GLU A 45 -9.06 14.67 8.18
N ILE A 46 -8.55 15.10 9.33
CA ILE A 46 -9.09 14.68 10.62
C ILE A 46 -10.21 15.63 11.03
N LYS A 47 -11.41 15.08 11.20
CA LYS A 47 -12.51 15.76 11.88
C LYS A 47 -12.57 15.33 13.33
N ARG A 48 -12.66 16.32 14.23
CA ARG A 48 -12.92 16.13 15.65
C ARG A 48 -14.20 16.87 16.02
N SER A 49 -15.08 16.20 16.73
CA SER A 49 -16.31 16.78 17.28
C SER A 49 -16.12 17.15 18.75
N GLN A 50 -16.92 18.09 19.23
CA GLN A 50 -16.96 18.50 20.65
C GLN A 50 -17.33 17.33 21.58
N SER A 51 -18.07 16.35 21.08
CA SER A 51 -18.42 15.13 21.81
C SER A 51 -17.25 14.13 21.96
N GLY A 52 -16.07 14.46 21.45
CA GLY A 52 -14.89 13.58 21.47
C GLY A 52 -14.88 12.53 20.35
N TRP A 53 -15.85 12.54 19.44
CA TRP A 53 -15.78 11.74 18.21
C TRP A 53 -14.65 12.26 17.31
N GLN A 54 -13.82 11.35 16.81
CA GLN A 54 -12.78 11.64 15.85
C GLN A 54 -12.97 10.75 14.63
N GLY A 55 -13.03 11.36 13.45
CA GLY A 55 -13.08 10.68 12.17
C GLY A 55 -11.96 11.14 11.24
N LEU A 56 -11.47 10.21 10.44
CA LEU A 56 -10.51 10.44 9.37
C LEU A 56 -11.25 10.39 8.04
N LYS A 57 -11.36 11.53 7.38
CA LYS A 57 -11.86 11.63 6.01
C LYS A 57 -10.70 11.45 5.05
N LEU A 58 -10.89 10.60 4.05
CA LEU A 58 -9.89 10.33 3.02
C LEU A 58 -10.53 10.54 1.65
N ARG A 59 -9.79 11.20 0.77
CA ARG A 59 -10.11 11.32 -0.65
C ARG A 59 -9.14 10.49 -1.45
N PHE A 60 -9.68 9.61 -2.27
CA PHE A 60 -8.93 8.78 -3.20
C PHE A 60 -9.19 9.26 -4.62
N SER A 61 -8.13 9.41 -5.40
CA SER A 61 -8.21 9.66 -6.84
C SER A 61 -7.91 8.35 -7.58
N ILE A 62 -8.83 7.91 -8.46
CA ILE A 62 -8.63 6.71 -9.28
C ILE A 62 -7.49 6.97 -10.28
N SER A 63 -6.50 6.07 -10.31
CA SER A 63 -5.30 6.16 -11.16
C SER A 63 -5.26 5.12 -12.30
N GLY A 64 -6.39 4.47 -12.59
CA GLY A 64 -6.54 3.42 -13.61
C GLY A 64 -6.86 3.95 -15.03
N HIS A 65 -6.98 3.07 -16.03
CA HIS A 65 -7.34 3.48 -17.39
C HIS A 65 -8.82 3.89 -17.49
N GLU A 66 -9.70 3.16 -16.82
CA GLU A 66 -11.13 3.45 -16.76
C GLU A 66 -11.40 4.31 -15.51
N TYR A 67 -12.05 5.46 -15.71
CA TYR A 67 -12.43 6.41 -14.65
C TYR A 67 -11.26 7.13 -13.93
N THR A 68 -10.10 7.30 -14.58
CA THR A 68 -9.01 8.13 -14.04
C THR A 68 -9.51 9.53 -13.67
N GLY A 69 -9.02 10.04 -12.53
CA GLY A 69 -9.36 11.37 -12.03
C GLY A 69 -10.69 11.41 -11.27
N ARG A 70 -11.47 10.33 -11.22
CA ARG A 70 -12.65 10.28 -10.34
C ARG A 70 -12.21 10.26 -8.87
N LYS A 71 -12.90 11.07 -8.08
CA LYS A 71 -12.65 11.24 -6.64
C LYS A 71 -13.66 10.42 -5.85
N ILE A 72 -13.16 9.48 -5.06
CA ILE A 72 -13.96 8.66 -4.14
C ILE A 72 -13.64 9.08 -2.72
N TYR A 73 -14.68 9.27 -1.92
CA TYR A 73 -14.56 9.75 -0.54
C TYR A 73 -14.91 8.62 0.41
N THR A 74 -14.21 8.56 1.54
CA THR A 74 -14.60 7.71 2.67
C THR A 74 -14.31 8.41 3.97
N GLN A 75 -15.01 8.00 5.03
CA GLN A 75 -14.80 8.48 6.37
C GLN A 75 -14.68 7.30 7.32
N ILE A 76 -13.52 7.19 7.97
CA ILE A 76 -13.22 6.14 8.92
C ILE A 76 -13.29 6.71 10.34
N THR A 77 -14.06 6.06 11.21
CA THR A 77 -14.12 6.45 12.63
C THR A 77 -12.79 6.05 13.32
N VAL A 78 -12.11 7.00 13.95
CA VAL A 78 -10.86 6.76 14.69
C VAL A 78 -11.15 6.53 16.17
N ALA A 79 -11.99 7.38 16.75
CA ALA A 79 -12.42 7.27 18.14
C ALA A 79 -13.88 7.70 18.25
N CYS A 80 -14.67 6.94 19.01
CA CYS A 80 -16.07 7.28 19.27
C CYS A 80 -16.41 6.92 20.71
N PRO A 81 -16.33 7.88 21.66
CA PRO A 81 -16.56 7.58 23.08
C PRO A 81 -17.99 7.11 23.35
N SER A 82 -18.94 7.49 22.51
CA SER A 82 -20.36 7.12 22.65
C SER A 82 -20.70 5.71 22.15
N SER A 83 -19.83 5.06 21.34
CA SER A 83 -20.11 3.72 20.79
C SER A 83 -18.83 2.91 20.56
N ALA A 84 -18.69 1.84 21.36
CA ALA A 84 -17.59 0.89 21.26
C ALA A 84 -17.64 0.06 19.95
N GLU A 85 -18.82 -0.15 19.38
CA GLU A 85 -18.99 -0.85 18.10
C GLU A 85 -18.38 -0.03 16.96
N ALA A 86 -18.76 1.26 16.87
CA ALA A 86 -18.25 2.17 15.84
C ALA A 86 -16.72 2.31 15.91
N GLU A 87 -16.17 2.34 17.13
CA GLU A 87 -14.73 2.36 17.35
C GLU A 87 -14.05 1.06 16.89
N SER A 88 -14.68 -0.09 17.14
CA SER A 88 -14.14 -1.40 16.72
C SER A 88 -14.15 -1.57 15.20
N ILE A 89 -15.23 -1.16 14.53
CA ILE A 89 -15.35 -1.14 13.07
C ILE A 89 -14.31 -0.18 12.47
N GLY A 90 -14.20 1.02 13.04
CA GLY A 90 -13.24 2.03 12.62
C GLY A 90 -11.78 1.57 12.73
N ARG A 91 -11.41 0.97 13.86
CA ARG A 91 -10.08 0.35 14.05
C ARG A 91 -9.78 -0.72 13.02
N ARG A 92 -10.77 -1.57 12.70
CA ARG A 92 -10.61 -2.61 11.68
C ARG A 92 -10.37 -2.01 10.28
N GLN A 93 -11.12 -0.96 9.93
CA GLN A 93 -10.94 -0.26 8.66
C GLN A 93 -9.58 0.46 8.57
N LEU A 94 -9.12 1.08 9.66
CA LEU A 94 -7.79 1.68 9.72
C LEU A 94 -6.68 0.64 9.55
N TRP A 95 -6.83 -0.54 10.16
CA TRP A 95 -5.90 -1.64 9.97
C TRP A 95 -5.86 -2.11 8.51
N ASP A 96 -7.01 -2.27 7.87
CA ASP A 96 -7.11 -2.69 6.46
C ASP A 96 -6.48 -1.66 5.52
N LEU A 97 -6.78 -0.37 5.75
CA LEU A 97 -6.21 0.75 5.02
C LEU A 97 -4.68 0.80 5.16
N THR A 98 -4.16 0.83 6.38
CA THR A 98 -2.70 0.92 6.65
C THR A 98 -1.96 -0.28 6.09
N SER A 99 -2.53 -1.47 6.19
CA SER A 99 -1.96 -2.68 5.60
C SER A 99 -1.95 -2.59 4.07
N ALA A 100 -3.05 -2.18 3.44
CA ALA A 100 -3.15 -2.03 1.99
C ALA A 100 -2.14 -1.01 1.42
N MET A 101 -1.95 0.12 2.10
CA MET A 101 -1.01 1.17 1.68
C MET A 101 0.48 0.77 1.77
N ASN A 102 0.81 -0.31 2.46
CA ASN A 102 2.18 -0.76 2.68
C ASN A 102 2.35 -2.26 2.36
N GLY A 103 1.75 -2.69 1.24
CA GLY A 103 1.98 -4.01 0.67
C GLY A 103 1.51 -5.19 1.54
N GLY A 104 0.56 -4.95 2.45
CA GLY A 104 0.01 -5.94 3.37
C GLY A 104 0.56 -5.86 4.79
N GLN A 105 1.45 -4.91 5.11
CA GLN A 105 1.98 -4.71 6.46
C GLN A 105 1.43 -3.43 7.10
N PRO A 106 0.68 -3.49 8.21
CA PRO A 106 0.18 -2.30 8.88
C PRO A 106 1.34 -1.46 9.41
N PHE A 107 1.31 -0.15 9.16
CA PHE A 107 2.26 0.81 9.73
C PHE A 107 1.53 1.82 10.60
N ARG A 108 2.25 2.36 11.57
CA ARG A 108 1.75 3.46 12.41
C ARG A 108 2.09 4.78 11.73
N PHE A 109 1.11 5.67 11.67
CA PHE A 109 1.28 7.05 11.23
C PHE A 109 0.81 7.98 12.34
N HIS A 110 1.41 9.17 12.43
CA HIS A 110 1.05 10.19 13.41
C HIS A 110 0.35 11.37 12.75
N ARG A 111 0.61 11.60 11.46
CA ARG A 111 -0.01 12.64 10.65
C ARG A 111 -0.71 12.04 9.44
N THR A 112 -1.82 12.66 9.04
CA THR A 112 -2.62 12.19 7.91
C THR A 112 -1.95 12.46 6.57
N ASP A 113 -1.05 13.44 6.52
CA ASP A 113 -0.21 13.75 5.36
C ASP A 113 0.70 12.57 4.96
N GLU A 114 1.07 11.71 5.93
CA GLU A 114 1.87 10.50 5.67
C GLU A 114 1.15 9.47 4.79
N LEU A 115 -0.17 9.62 4.64
CA LEU A 115 -1.01 8.76 3.82
C LEU A 115 -1.07 9.24 2.36
N HIS A 116 -0.78 10.51 2.09
CA HIS A 116 -0.88 11.11 0.76
C HIS A 116 0.10 10.46 -0.22
N GLY A 117 -0.31 10.35 -1.48
CA GLY A 117 0.53 9.81 -2.55
C GLY A 117 0.75 8.30 -2.49
N ARG A 118 0.17 7.59 -1.51
CA ARG A 118 0.28 6.13 -1.41
C ARG A 118 -0.71 5.45 -2.36
N PRO A 119 -0.26 4.60 -3.29
CA PRO A 119 -1.14 3.85 -4.15
C PRO A 119 -1.69 2.61 -3.41
N LEU A 120 -2.97 2.33 -3.61
CA LEU A 120 -3.64 1.12 -3.14
C LEU A 120 -4.76 0.72 -4.11
N CYS A 121 -5.37 -0.43 -3.89
CA CYS A 121 -6.63 -0.77 -4.56
C CYS A 121 -7.79 -0.65 -3.58
N ILE A 122 -8.84 0.05 -4.01
CA ILE A 122 -10.09 0.19 -3.25
C ILE A 122 -11.20 -0.61 -3.92
N LYS A 123 -12.04 -1.29 -3.13
CA LYS A 123 -13.27 -1.91 -3.60
C LYS A 123 -14.37 -0.86 -3.53
N VAL A 124 -14.70 -0.28 -4.66
CA VAL A 124 -15.80 0.67 -4.76
C VAL A 124 -17.10 -0.11 -4.84
N GLY A 125 -18.08 0.33 -4.06
CA GLY A 125 -19.47 -0.09 -4.15
C GLY A 125 -20.37 1.13 -4.23
N MET A 126 -21.68 0.86 -4.28
CA MET A 126 -22.68 1.90 -4.11
C MET A 126 -23.12 1.90 -2.64
N GLU A 127 -23.14 3.08 -2.05
CA GLU A 127 -23.78 3.31 -0.76
C GLU A 127 -25.28 3.04 -0.91
N LYS A 128 -25.87 2.34 0.05
CA LYS A 128 -27.31 2.16 0.08
C LYS A 128 -27.94 3.52 0.37
N LEU A 129 -28.78 4.01 -0.54
CA LEU A 129 -29.64 5.14 -0.26
C LEU A 129 -30.47 4.79 0.97
N THR A 130 -30.30 5.57 2.03
CA THR A 130 -31.21 5.48 3.17
C THR A 130 -32.50 6.19 2.77
N ALA A 131 -33.63 5.85 3.41
CA ALA A 131 -34.89 6.57 3.18
C ALA A 131 -34.70 8.09 3.34
N TYR A 132 -33.89 8.50 4.34
CA TYR A 132 -33.50 9.88 4.53
C TYR A 132 -32.75 10.51 3.33
N HIS A 133 -31.88 9.76 2.66
CA HIS A 133 -31.19 10.24 1.46
C HIS A 133 -32.13 10.36 0.26
N GLU A 134 -33.06 9.41 0.10
CA GLU A 134 -34.06 9.43 -0.97
C GLU A 134 -35.05 10.58 -0.79
N GLU A 135 -35.52 10.83 0.44
CA GLU A 135 -36.39 11.95 0.78
C GLU A 135 -35.73 13.32 0.57
N GLN A 136 -34.40 13.39 0.67
CA GLN A 136 -33.62 14.60 0.40
C GLN A 136 -33.22 14.74 -1.07
N GLY A 137 -33.64 13.82 -1.94
CA GLY A 137 -33.29 13.81 -3.36
C GLY A 137 -31.78 13.65 -3.59
N LEU A 138 -31.07 12.99 -2.67
CA LEU A 138 -29.63 12.76 -2.79
C LEU A 138 -29.38 11.57 -3.71
N ASP A 139 -28.50 11.74 -4.68
CA ASP A 139 -28.07 10.67 -5.58
C ASP A 139 -27.29 9.56 -4.85
N PRO A 140 -27.32 8.32 -5.35
CA PRO A 140 -26.48 7.22 -4.85
C PRO A 140 -25.00 7.56 -4.97
N ARG A 141 -24.27 7.41 -3.85
CA ARG A 141 -22.84 7.75 -3.74
C ARG A 141 -21.98 6.50 -3.78
N ASN A 142 -20.74 6.64 -4.25
CA ASN A 142 -19.76 5.58 -4.09
C ASN A 142 -19.26 5.49 -2.66
N ASP A 143 -19.15 4.26 -2.16
CA ASP A 143 -18.59 3.92 -0.86
C ASP A 143 -17.48 2.88 -1.02
N ILE A 144 -16.52 2.85 -0.09
CA ILE A 144 -15.39 1.92 -0.12
C ILE A 144 -15.69 0.74 0.79
N LYS A 145 -15.87 -0.45 0.20
CA LYS A 145 -16.22 -1.66 0.93
C LYS A 145 -15.03 -2.42 1.49
N ALA A 146 -13.86 -2.29 0.88
CA ALA A 146 -12.63 -2.99 1.27
C ALA A 146 -11.40 -2.31 0.68
N PHE A 147 -10.26 -2.49 1.33
CA PHE A 147 -8.96 -2.07 0.84
C PHE A 147 -8.12 -3.32 0.52
N LYS A 148 -7.27 -3.24 -0.50
CA LYS A 148 -6.26 -4.28 -0.78
C LYS A 148 -4.96 -3.61 -1.22
N PRO A 149 -3.80 -4.21 -0.91
CA PRO A 149 -2.56 -3.72 -1.47
C PRO A 149 -2.67 -3.68 -2.99
N LEU A 150 -2.15 -2.60 -3.58
CA LEU A 150 -1.98 -2.57 -5.03
C LEU A 150 -1.16 -3.83 -5.36
N PRO A 151 -1.62 -4.71 -6.26
CA PRO A 151 -0.75 -5.76 -6.72
C PRO A 151 0.51 -5.05 -7.22
N GLY A 152 1.68 -5.48 -6.76
CA GLY A 152 2.90 -5.12 -7.48
C GLY A 152 2.76 -5.57 -8.94
N PRO A 153 3.82 -5.54 -9.75
CA PRO A 153 3.90 -6.56 -10.78
C PRO A 153 3.80 -7.90 -10.04
N SER A 154 2.59 -8.44 -9.92
CA SER A 154 2.39 -9.84 -9.77
C SER A 154 3.13 -10.36 -10.98
N MET A 155 4.33 -10.87 -10.74
CA MET A 155 4.73 -12.10 -11.37
C MET A 155 3.47 -12.92 -11.33
N LYS A 156 2.75 -12.94 -12.46
CA LYS A 156 1.84 -14.01 -12.78
C LYS A 156 2.62 -15.21 -12.29
N GLN A 157 2.06 -15.97 -11.35
CA GLN A 157 2.61 -17.27 -11.04
C GLN A 157 2.61 -17.98 -12.38
N GLN A 158 3.77 -17.91 -13.04
CA GLN A 158 4.02 -18.61 -14.26
C GLN A 158 3.93 -20.04 -13.76
N PRO A 159 3.03 -20.87 -14.32
CA PRO A 159 3.06 -22.30 -14.00
C PRO A 159 4.53 -22.74 -14.09
N PRO A 160 5.02 -23.55 -13.13
CA PRO A 160 6.43 -23.87 -13.03
C PRO A 160 6.95 -24.22 -14.41
N ALA A 161 7.86 -23.39 -14.93
CA ALA A 161 8.46 -23.61 -16.23
C ALA A 161 9.15 -24.97 -16.13
N GLN A 162 8.61 -25.96 -16.83
CA GLN A 162 9.26 -27.25 -16.97
C GLN A 162 10.65 -26.98 -17.52
N ALA A 163 11.69 -27.33 -16.76
CA ALA A 163 13.05 -27.19 -17.21
C ALA A 163 13.22 -27.98 -18.53
N PRO A 164 13.86 -27.41 -19.57
CA PRO A 164 14.16 -28.17 -20.76
C PRO A 164 15.05 -29.36 -20.40
N PRO A 165 14.90 -30.52 -21.05
CA PRO A 165 15.72 -31.69 -20.78
C PRO A 165 17.20 -31.34 -20.99
N TYR A 166 18.02 -31.66 -19.99
CA TYR A 166 19.47 -31.54 -20.03
C TYR A 166 20.02 -32.41 -21.16
N VAL A 167 20.59 -31.75 -22.18
CA VAL A 167 21.45 -32.40 -23.17
C VAL A 167 22.91 -32.21 -22.72
N PRO A 168 23.65 -33.29 -22.39
CA PRO A 168 25.07 -33.16 -22.05
C PRO A 168 25.85 -32.68 -23.29
N GLY A 169 26.48 -31.51 -23.17
CA GLY A 169 27.48 -31.04 -24.13
C GLY A 169 28.80 -31.80 -23.98
N PRO A 170 29.64 -31.85 -25.04
CA PRO A 170 30.93 -32.55 -25.00
C PRO A 170 31.92 -31.88 -24.03
N PRO A 171 32.86 -32.63 -23.44
CA PRO A 171 33.78 -32.12 -22.44
C PRO A 171 34.77 -31.11 -23.03
N GLN A 172 34.81 -29.93 -22.43
CA GLN A 172 35.73 -28.85 -22.77
C GLN A 172 37.05 -29.07 -22.03
N GLN A 173 38.15 -29.18 -22.78
CA GLN A 173 39.50 -29.38 -22.25
C GLN A 173 39.99 -28.12 -21.51
N ALA A 174 40.62 -28.30 -20.34
CA ALA A 174 41.19 -27.22 -19.54
C ALA A 174 42.50 -26.68 -20.16
N PRO A 175 42.80 -25.38 -20.02
CA PRO A 175 44.03 -24.78 -20.52
C PRO A 175 45.25 -25.12 -19.65
N PRO A 176 46.47 -25.22 -20.22
CA PRO A 176 47.69 -25.57 -19.49
C PRO A 176 48.18 -24.41 -18.61
N GLN A 177 48.50 -24.72 -17.34
CA GLN A 177 49.12 -23.77 -16.41
C GLN A 177 50.58 -23.52 -16.78
N GLN A 178 50.93 -22.25 -16.97
CA GLN A 178 52.31 -21.80 -17.16
C GLN A 178 53.03 -21.68 -15.82
N GLN A 179 54.10 -22.45 -15.72
CA GLN A 179 55.02 -22.54 -14.59
C GLN A 179 55.86 -21.26 -14.48
N TRP A 180 55.61 -20.45 -13.44
CA TRP A 180 56.41 -19.27 -13.13
C TRP A 180 57.78 -19.70 -12.59
N ASN A 181 58.83 -19.40 -13.36
CA ASN A 181 60.22 -19.71 -13.06
C ASN A 181 60.94 -18.42 -12.60
N GLY A 182 61.14 -18.25 -11.29
CA GLY A 182 61.83 -17.11 -10.67
C GLY A 182 62.79 -17.56 -9.56
N GLN A 183 64.05 -17.15 -9.69
CA GLN A 183 65.29 -17.64 -9.05
C GLN A 183 65.56 -17.13 -7.59
N PRO A 184 66.67 -17.54 -6.93
CA PRO A 184 66.71 -17.91 -5.51
C PRO A 184 67.35 -16.88 -4.56
N GLY A 185 67.14 -17.04 -3.25
CA GLY A 185 67.91 -16.35 -2.21
C GLY A 185 67.62 -16.82 -0.78
N ALA A 186 68.35 -17.85 -0.32
CA ALA A 186 68.94 -18.09 1.03
C ALA A 186 68.09 -17.92 2.34
N PRO A 187 68.52 -18.44 3.52
CA PRO A 187 67.79 -19.49 4.23
C PRO A 187 67.34 -19.17 5.67
N ALA A 188 66.75 -20.18 6.31
CA ALA A 188 66.50 -20.36 7.77
C ALA A 188 65.28 -19.58 8.34
N GLN A 189 64.44 -20.10 9.23
CA GLN A 189 64.37 -21.31 10.06
C GLN A 189 62.91 -21.40 10.59
N ASP A 190 62.47 -22.63 10.90
CA ASP A 190 61.47 -23.05 11.92
C ASP A 190 60.58 -24.16 11.32
N MET A 191 61.12 -25.39 11.24
CA MET A 191 60.93 -26.46 12.22
C MET A 191 59.54 -27.12 12.17
N THR A 192 59.55 -28.37 11.67
CA THR A 192 58.68 -29.52 12.02
C THR A 192 57.16 -29.36 11.77
N GLY A 193 56.52 -30.10 10.87
CA GLY A 193 56.54 -31.55 10.65
C GLY A 193 55.08 -32.07 10.65
N PRO A 194 54.76 -33.23 10.05
CA PRO A 194 53.65 -33.33 9.09
C PRO A 194 52.54 -34.32 9.54
N PRO A 195 51.77 -34.98 8.65
CA PRO A 195 50.44 -34.57 8.14
C PRO A 195 49.35 -35.62 8.44
N ARG A 196 48.24 -35.55 7.68
CA ARG A 196 47.33 -36.65 7.24
C ARG A 196 45.96 -36.72 7.91
N GLN A 197 44.96 -36.51 7.06
CA GLN A 197 43.57 -36.94 7.20
C GLN A 197 43.49 -38.45 7.43
N PRO A 198 42.40 -38.93 8.06
CA PRO A 198 41.82 -40.23 7.74
C PRO A 198 40.48 -40.11 7.00
N GLU A 199 40.35 -40.98 6.02
CA GLU A 199 39.24 -41.26 5.11
C GLU A 199 37.92 -41.71 5.81
N PRO A 200 36.74 -41.58 5.18
CA PRO A 200 35.52 -42.35 5.52
C PRO A 200 35.47 -43.67 4.70
N PRO A 201 34.44 -44.56 4.82
CA PRO A 201 33.68 -45.17 5.92
C PRO A 201 33.90 -46.72 5.94
N PRO A 202 33.14 -47.55 6.71
CA PRO A 202 32.03 -48.29 6.07
C PRO A 202 30.81 -48.62 6.97
N ILE A 203 29.75 -49.00 6.25
CA ILE A 203 28.43 -49.50 6.65
C ILE A 203 28.48 -50.86 7.39
N GLY A 204 27.49 -51.10 8.26
CA GLY A 204 26.94 -52.43 8.56
C GLY A 204 26.79 -52.68 10.06
N ASP A 205 25.57 -52.74 10.61
CA ASP A 205 24.61 -53.87 10.61
C ASP A 205 24.81 -54.75 11.86
N ASP A 206 23.69 -55.16 12.49
CA ASP A 206 23.57 -56.25 13.47
C ASP A 206 24.31 -56.08 14.82
N ASP A 207 23.87 -56.52 16.00
CA ASP A 207 22.78 -57.37 16.48
C ASP A 207 22.86 -57.31 18.03
N LEU A 208 21.73 -57.41 18.72
CA LEU A 208 21.68 -57.67 20.17
C LEU A 208 22.06 -59.15 20.39
N PRO A 209 22.85 -59.56 21.40
CA PRO A 209 22.25 -59.78 22.72
C PRO A 209 23.22 -59.73 23.92
N PHE A 210 22.68 -59.54 25.12
CA PHE A 210 22.73 -60.46 26.28
C PHE A 210 22.01 -59.83 27.48
#